data_AF-A0A351KE68-F1
#
_entry.id   AF-A0A351KE68-F1
#
_cell.length_a   1.000
_cell.length_b   1.000
_cell.length_c   1.000
_cell.angle_alpha   90.00
_cell.angle_beta   90.00
_cell.angle_gamma   90.00
#
_symmetry.space_group_name_H-M   'P 1'
#
loop_
_entity.id
_entity.type
_entity.pdbx_description
1 polymer ?
#
loop_
_entity_poly.entity_id
_entity_poly.type
_entity_poly.pdbx_seq_one_letter_code
_entity_poly.pdbx_strand_id
1 'polypeptide(L)'
;MADIINVAIIDDEKIQVELLKKYVKDWARGKNIRAITEDFYSAESFDFSFSMDRKYDILLLDIQMPGQSGIELAKKIRKEDDMVNIIFITAITDYIQVGYDVSAINYLVKPIKEKKLYECLDKAVLKIPKEEKTILINADGETYKIKQSDIIYIEAFAHSIDINAVNGKYTARKSIGEIQKELSNDLFVRCHRSYIVSLKYIKRIGNNELELDNGDVIPVSRKQYSNTNMAFIRYLGVEEMNSYKVPIIIGIILVLIFILFCLFKHILLKLLDKHVANYQNDLMTKHYNEVENIYKQMRAWKHDYHNHIQVMKAYLELNKYDDMEKYLNELDEDLTNIDTVLKTGNVMVDAILNSKLSLAMSQGININAKASVPKNLQVSDIDLCVIIGNLMDNAMEAAVKIENKEDRFIRVYIREMKEQLYISITNSVGGEIKKTSFGYISTKLAKNHGFGLKRVDAIVAKYNGFINRQNEEGVFATEIILPL
;
A
#
# COMPACT_ATOMS: atom_id res chain seq x y z
N MET A 1 -29.26 16.03 -36.18
CA MET A 1 -28.86 17.39 -35.73
C MET A 1 -28.33 17.23 -34.32
N ALA A 2 -27.25 17.91 -33.93
CA ALA A 2 -26.81 17.88 -32.54
C ALA A 2 -27.96 18.44 -31.69
N ASP A 3 -28.38 17.68 -30.67
CA ASP A 3 -29.45 18.10 -29.77
C ASP A 3 -29.06 19.46 -29.17
N ILE A 4 -29.90 20.48 -29.39
CA ILE A 4 -29.71 21.80 -28.80
C ILE A 4 -30.24 21.72 -27.39
N ILE A 5 -29.43 22.13 -26.41
CA ILE A 5 -29.81 22.16 -25.00
C ILE A 5 -29.95 23.61 -24.56
N ASN A 6 -31.13 23.99 -24.11
CA ASN A 6 -31.42 25.31 -23.56
C ASN A 6 -31.26 25.28 -22.05
N VAL A 7 -30.35 26.10 -21.53
CA VAL A 7 -30.03 26.20 -20.10
C VAL A 7 -30.38 27.59 -19.60
N ALA A 8 -31.25 27.69 -18.58
CA ALA A 8 -31.44 28.95 -17.87
C ALA A 8 -30.54 28.99 -16.63
N ILE A 9 -29.92 30.15 -16.39
CA ILE A 9 -29.08 30.40 -15.21
C ILE A 9 -29.74 31.52 -14.42
N ILE A 10 -30.16 31.21 -13.20
CA ILE A 10 -30.93 32.11 -12.34
C ILE A 10 -30.14 32.34 -11.05
N ASP A 11 -29.53 33.51 -10.91
CA ASP A 11 -28.72 33.91 -9.75
C ASP A 11 -28.65 35.45 -9.71
N ASP A 12 -28.87 36.08 -8.55
CA ASP A 12 -28.85 37.54 -8.40
C ASP A 12 -27.42 38.12 -8.47
N GLU A 13 -26.41 37.29 -8.22
CA GLU A 13 -25.01 37.66 -8.34
C GLU A 13 -24.50 37.47 -9.78
N LYS A 14 -24.31 38.59 -10.50
CA LYS A 14 -23.79 38.57 -11.89
C LYS A 14 -22.48 37.80 -12.07
N ILE A 15 -21.61 37.81 -11.07
CA ILE A 15 -20.33 37.09 -11.10
C ILE A 15 -20.57 35.57 -11.16
N GLN A 16 -21.58 35.07 -10.43
CA GLN A 16 -21.93 33.64 -10.41
C GLN A 16 -22.54 33.22 -11.74
N VAL A 17 -23.43 34.03 -12.31
CA VAL A 17 -24.00 33.78 -13.64
C VAL A 17 -22.89 33.64 -14.68
N GLU A 18 -21.95 34.58 -14.76
CA GLU A 18 -20.84 34.53 -15.73
C GLU A 18 -19.91 33.31 -15.51
N LEU A 19 -19.67 32.93 -14.25
CA LEU A 19 -18.92 31.72 -13.92
C LEU A 19 -19.64 30.45 -14.42
N LEU A 20 -20.94 30.35 -14.18
CA LEU A 20 -21.76 29.21 -14.60
C LEU A 20 -21.87 29.11 -16.11
N LYS A 21 -22.06 30.24 -16.81
CA LYS A 21 -22.05 30.28 -18.28
C LYS A 21 -20.76 29.74 -18.85
N LYS A 22 -19.62 30.15 -18.28
CA LYS A 22 -18.30 29.64 -18.68
C LYS A 22 -18.24 28.13 -18.51
N TYR A 23 -18.65 27.61 -17.36
CA TYR A 23 -18.64 26.17 -17.09
C TYR A 23 -19.57 25.38 -18.03
N VAL A 24 -20.79 25.86 -18.28
CA VAL A 24 -21.73 25.22 -19.22
C VAL A 24 -21.15 25.20 -20.64
N LYS A 25 -20.51 26.30 -21.07
CA LYS A 25 -19.87 26.39 -22.38
C LYS A 25 -18.69 25.41 -22.52
N ASP A 26 -17.84 25.32 -21.51
CA ASP A 26 -16.68 24.43 -21.50
C ASP A 26 -17.12 22.96 -21.48
N TRP A 27 -18.15 22.62 -20.69
CA TRP A 27 -18.78 21.30 -20.70
C TRP A 27 -19.37 20.93 -22.07
N ALA A 28 -20.17 21.82 -22.66
CA ALA A 28 -20.81 21.58 -23.95
C ALA A 28 -19.79 21.35 -25.07
N ARG A 29 -18.71 22.14 -25.07
CA ARG A 29 -17.56 21.96 -25.98
C ARG A 29 -16.89 20.60 -25.78
N GLY A 30 -16.69 20.17 -24.54
CA GLY A 30 -16.10 18.87 -24.22
C GLY A 30 -16.94 17.68 -24.69
N LYS A 31 -18.26 17.85 -24.79
CA LYS A 31 -19.22 16.81 -25.21
C LYS A 31 -19.65 16.88 -26.67
N ASN A 32 -19.19 17.88 -27.42
CA ASN A 32 -19.63 18.17 -28.78
C ASN A 32 -21.16 18.37 -28.90
N ILE A 33 -21.75 19.03 -27.90
CA ILE A 33 -23.18 19.38 -27.84
C ILE A 33 -23.33 20.89 -27.99
N ARG A 34 -24.45 21.35 -28.55
CA ARG A 34 -24.78 22.77 -28.63
C ARG A 34 -25.63 23.18 -27.43
N ALA A 35 -25.03 23.89 -26.47
CA ALA A 35 -25.75 24.50 -25.35
C ALA A 35 -25.99 25.99 -25.59
N ILE A 36 -27.20 26.46 -25.34
CA ILE A 36 -27.59 27.87 -25.35
C ILE A 36 -27.94 28.26 -23.92
N THR A 37 -27.31 29.31 -23.39
CA THR A 37 -27.54 29.81 -22.03
C THR A 37 -28.34 31.11 -22.07
N GLU A 38 -29.32 31.25 -21.18
CA GLU A 38 -30.04 32.50 -20.94
C GLU A 38 -29.94 32.87 -19.45
N ASP A 39 -29.76 34.17 -19.18
CA ASP A 39 -29.37 34.66 -17.86
C ASP A 39 -30.54 35.39 -17.20
N PHE A 40 -30.77 35.11 -15.92
CA PHE A 40 -31.81 35.74 -15.11
C PHE A 40 -31.23 36.14 -13.76
N TYR A 41 -31.53 37.36 -13.32
CA TYR A 41 -30.99 37.94 -12.08
C TYR A 41 -32.04 38.05 -10.97
N SER A 42 -33.25 37.54 -11.20
CA SER A 42 -34.30 37.43 -10.20
C SER A 42 -35.28 36.33 -10.57
N ALA A 43 -35.99 35.79 -9.58
CA ALA A 43 -37.01 34.79 -9.79
C ALA A 43 -38.15 35.30 -10.70
N GLU A 44 -38.55 36.56 -10.54
CA GLU A 44 -39.62 37.19 -11.33
C GLU A 44 -39.25 37.33 -12.80
N SER A 45 -37.98 37.67 -13.10
CA SER A 45 -37.49 37.79 -14.48
C SER A 45 -37.52 36.45 -15.21
N PHE A 46 -37.18 35.36 -14.52
CA PHE A 46 -37.27 34.01 -15.05
C PHE A 46 -38.73 33.57 -15.19
N ASP A 47 -39.55 33.76 -14.16
CA ASP A 47 -40.96 33.36 -14.14
C ASP A 47 -41.76 33.99 -15.29
N PHE A 48 -41.52 35.28 -15.57
CA PHE A 48 -42.10 35.96 -16.73
C PHE A 48 -41.70 35.30 -18.05
N SER A 49 -40.40 35.07 -18.28
CA SER A 49 -39.89 34.40 -19.49
C SER A 49 -40.44 32.97 -19.64
N PHE A 50 -40.44 32.20 -18.55
CA PHE A 50 -40.93 30.82 -18.52
C PHE A 50 -42.43 30.72 -18.79
N SER A 51 -43.22 31.68 -18.31
CA SER A 51 -44.67 31.73 -18.58
C SER A 51 -45.00 32.03 -20.05
N MET A 52 -44.10 32.70 -20.77
CA MET A 52 -44.26 33.04 -22.19
C MET A 52 -43.78 31.91 -23.10
N ASP A 53 -42.65 31.29 -22.77
CA ASP A 53 -42.02 30.24 -23.58
C ASP A 53 -41.25 29.22 -22.72
N ARG A 54 -41.76 27.98 -22.69
CA ARG A 54 -41.21 26.87 -21.88
C ARG A 54 -40.15 26.09 -22.64
N LYS A 55 -39.11 26.79 -23.10
CA LYS A 55 -38.06 26.24 -23.97
C LYS A 55 -36.86 25.63 -23.24
N TYR A 56 -36.81 25.70 -21.91
CA TYR A 56 -35.60 25.34 -21.15
C TYR A 56 -35.59 23.86 -20.76
N ASP A 57 -34.45 23.20 -21.00
CA ASP A 57 -34.23 21.80 -20.64
C ASP A 57 -33.63 21.66 -19.24
N ILE A 58 -32.81 22.63 -18.84
CA ILE A 58 -32.04 22.63 -17.59
C ILE A 58 -32.12 24.02 -16.93
N LEU A 59 -32.37 24.04 -15.62
CA LEU A 59 -32.32 25.24 -14.78
C LEU A 59 -31.17 25.11 -13.77
N LEU A 60 -30.25 26.07 -13.80
CA LEU A 60 -29.25 26.29 -12.76
C LEU A 60 -29.77 27.40 -11.85
N LEU A 61 -30.25 27.05 -10.67
CA LEU A 61 -31.09 27.93 -9.86
C LEU A 61 -30.49 28.21 -8.49
N ASP A 62 -30.23 29.48 -8.18
CA ASP A 62 -29.91 29.89 -6.81
C ASP A 62 -31.14 29.75 -5.91
N ILE A 63 -30.92 29.27 -4.69
CA ILE A 63 -31.96 29.22 -3.65
C ILE A 63 -32.14 30.59 -3.00
N GLN A 64 -31.03 31.29 -2.73
CA GLN A 64 -31.04 32.55 -2.00
C GLN A 64 -31.01 33.71 -2.98
N MET A 65 -32.18 34.22 -3.31
CA MET A 65 -32.32 35.44 -4.12
C MET A 65 -33.22 36.44 -3.38
N PRO A 66 -33.03 37.75 -3.59
CA PRO A 66 -33.95 38.77 -3.08
C PRO A 66 -35.37 38.56 -3.61
N GLY A 67 -36.37 38.79 -2.75
CA GLY A 67 -37.78 38.61 -3.11
C GLY A 67 -38.21 37.15 -2.94
N GLN A 68 -38.35 36.43 -4.05
CA GLN A 68 -38.78 35.02 -4.06
C GLN A 68 -37.59 34.06 -4.02
N SER A 69 -37.67 33.04 -3.15
CA SER A 69 -36.62 32.02 -3.06
C SER A 69 -36.64 31.07 -4.26
N GLY A 70 -35.48 30.53 -4.63
CA GLY A 70 -35.40 29.53 -5.71
C GLY A 70 -36.22 28.27 -5.44
N ILE A 71 -36.46 27.92 -4.18
CA ILE A 71 -37.30 26.77 -3.82
C ILE A 71 -38.78 27.05 -4.13
N GLU A 72 -39.27 28.25 -3.81
CA GLU A 72 -40.64 28.65 -4.12
C GLU A 72 -40.84 28.72 -5.64
N LEU A 73 -39.85 29.24 -6.36
CA LEU A 73 -39.85 29.25 -7.82
C LEU A 73 -39.88 27.82 -8.39
N ALA A 74 -39.00 26.93 -7.91
CA ALA A 74 -38.98 25.53 -8.34
C ALA A 74 -40.30 24.81 -8.08
N LYS A 75 -40.94 25.05 -6.93
CA LYS A 75 -42.27 24.49 -6.62
C LYS A 75 -43.35 25.01 -7.58
N LYS A 76 -43.26 26.27 -8.01
CA LYS A 76 -44.17 26.84 -9.00
C LYS A 76 -43.96 26.19 -10.37
N ILE A 77 -42.72 26.12 -10.82
CA ILE A 77 -42.34 25.47 -12.09
C ILE A 77 -42.84 24.02 -12.11
N ARG A 78 -42.66 23.27 -11.02
CA ARG A 78 -43.03 21.85 -10.97
C ARG A 78 -44.54 21.58 -11.05
N LYS A 79 -45.38 22.56 -10.71
CA LYS A 79 -46.84 22.49 -10.94
C LYS A 79 -47.20 22.62 -12.42
N GLU A 80 -46.34 23.24 -13.21
CA GLU A 80 -46.59 23.62 -14.60
C GLU A 80 -45.83 22.75 -15.59
N ASP A 81 -44.67 22.21 -15.20
CA ASP A 81 -43.76 21.41 -16.01
C ASP A 81 -43.02 20.42 -15.09
N ASP A 82 -43.25 19.11 -15.29
CA ASP A 82 -42.58 18.04 -14.53
C ASP A 82 -41.30 17.51 -15.21
N MET A 83 -40.98 18.00 -16.42
CA MET A 83 -39.90 17.48 -17.26
C MET A 83 -38.63 18.32 -17.18
N VAL A 84 -38.74 19.64 -16.96
CA VAL A 84 -37.57 20.52 -16.89
C VAL A 84 -36.63 20.10 -15.75
N ASN A 85 -35.33 19.99 -16.02
CA ASN A 85 -34.36 19.50 -15.04
C ASN A 85 -33.84 20.63 -14.15
N ILE A 86 -34.01 20.53 -12.83
CA ILE A 86 -33.56 21.57 -11.88
C ILE A 86 -32.28 21.13 -11.16
N ILE A 87 -31.26 21.99 -11.14
CA ILE A 87 -30.05 21.87 -10.35
C ILE A 87 -29.95 23.09 -9.44
N PHE A 88 -30.03 22.88 -8.12
CA PHE A 88 -29.90 23.97 -7.16
C PHE A 88 -28.44 24.31 -6.90
N ILE A 89 -28.18 25.61 -6.77
CA ILE A 89 -26.89 26.18 -6.44
C ILE A 89 -27.09 27.04 -5.19
N THR A 90 -26.30 26.88 -4.14
CA THR A 90 -26.56 27.63 -2.90
C THR A 90 -25.35 27.68 -1.99
N ALA A 91 -25.26 28.68 -1.12
CA ALA A 91 -24.31 28.71 -0.02
C ALA A 91 -24.78 27.93 1.23
N ILE A 92 -26.07 27.54 1.31
CA ILE A 92 -26.68 26.96 2.51
C ILE A 92 -27.16 25.52 2.26
N THR A 93 -26.80 24.61 3.16
CA THR A 93 -27.14 23.18 3.06
C THR A 93 -28.45 22.79 3.76
N ASP A 94 -29.04 23.68 4.55
CA ASP A 94 -30.18 23.36 5.42
C ASP A 94 -31.49 23.10 4.65
N TYR A 95 -31.54 23.46 3.36
CA TYR A 95 -32.70 23.31 2.50
C TYR A 95 -32.72 22.01 1.66
N ILE A 96 -31.76 21.10 1.86
CA ILE A 96 -31.63 19.86 1.08
C ILE A 96 -32.90 18.99 1.17
N GLN A 97 -33.60 18.99 2.31
CA GLN A 97 -34.81 18.19 2.50
C GLN A 97 -35.98 18.64 1.59
N VAL A 98 -36.09 19.94 1.30
CA VAL A 98 -37.18 20.50 0.47
C VAL A 98 -36.96 20.23 -1.03
N GLY A 99 -35.74 19.87 -1.42
CA GLY A 99 -35.40 19.53 -2.80
C GLY A 99 -35.94 18.24 -3.33
N TYR A 100 -36.20 17.29 -2.42
CA TYR A 100 -36.83 16.03 -2.77
C TYR A 100 -38.26 16.24 -3.25
N ASP A 101 -38.96 17.26 -2.72
CA ASP A 101 -40.36 17.57 -3.10
C ASP A 101 -40.49 18.12 -4.54
N VAL A 102 -39.41 18.60 -5.14
CA VAL A 102 -39.41 19.21 -6.49
C VAL A 102 -38.62 18.38 -7.52
N SER A 103 -38.23 17.15 -7.16
CA SER A 103 -37.48 16.21 -8.00
C SER A 103 -36.21 16.82 -8.62
N ALA A 104 -35.49 17.66 -7.87
CA ALA A 104 -34.24 18.25 -8.36
C ALA A 104 -33.18 17.17 -8.62
N ILE A 105 -32.34 17.38 -9.65
CA ILE A 105 -31.25 16.47 -9.99
C ILE A 105 -30.22 16.42 -8.88
N ASN A 106 -29.83 17.59 -8.37
CA ASN A 106 -28.82 17.70 -7.32
C ASN A 106 -28.78 19.09 -6.69
N TYR A 107 -28.01 19.18 -5.61
CA TYR A 107 -27.61 20.40 -4.92
C TYR A 107 -26.10 20.63 -5.05
N LEU A 108 -25.72 21.82 -5.48
CA LEU A 108 -24.33 22.26 -5.58
C LEU A 108 -24.07 23.39 -4.59
N VAL A 109 -23.14 23.15 -3.66
CA VAL A 109 -22.76 24.16 -2.65
C VAL A 109 -21.70 25.09 -3.24
N LYS A 110 -21.91 26.42 -3.11
CA LYS A 110 -20.93 27.46 -3.46
C LYS A 110 -19.71 27.36 -2.49
N PRO A 111 -18.45 27.42 -2.95
CA PRO A 111 -18.01 27.65 -4.33
C PRO A 111 -18.12 26.40 -5.22
N ILE A 112 -18.61 26.61 -6.44
CA ILE A 112 -18.96 25.54 -7.38
C ILE A 112 -17.71 24.94 -8.00
N LYS A 113 -17.54 23.62 -7.83
CA LYS A 113 -16.48 22.85 -8.49
C LYS A 113 -16.97 22.38 -9.87
N GLU A 114 -16.23 22.73 -10.93
CA GLU A 114 -16.52 22.36 -12.34
C GLU A 114 -16.95 20.89 -12.49
N LYS A 115 -16.14 19.98 -11.94
CA LYS A 115 -16.38 18.54 -12.00
C LYS A 115 -17.79 18.15 -11.52
N LYS A 116 -18.25 18.72 -10.40
CA LYS A 116 -19.57 18.40 -9.84
C LYS A 116 -20.70 18.96 -10.71
N LEU A 117 -20.52 20.15 -11.28
CA LEU A 117 -21.50 20.72 -12.19
C LEU A 117 -21.62 19.86 -13.47
N TYR A 118 -20.50 19.42 -14.04
CA TYR A 118 -20.48 18.59 -15.25
C TYR A 118 -21.18 17.25 -15.03
N GLU A 119 -20.97 16.61 -13.87
CA GLU A 119 -21.69 15.40 -13.49
C GLU A 119 -23.21 15.60 -13.40
N CYS A 120 -23.65 16.78 -12.94
CA CYS A 120 -25.08 17.11 -12.87
C CYS A 120 -25.67 17.41 -14.25
N LEU A 121 -24.95 18.15 -15.10
CA LEU A 121 -25.34 18.42 -16.48
C LEU A 121 -25.44 17.12 -17.29
N ASP A 122 -24.46 16.21 -17.18
CA ASP A 122 -24.50 14.91 -17.84
C ASP A 122 -25.76 14.10 -17.45
N LYS A 123 -26.13 14.09 -16.17
CA LYS A 123 -27.37 13.45 -15.70
C LYS A 123 -28.62 14.12 -16.25
N ALA A 124 -28.62 15.45 -16.35
CA ALA A 124 -29.74 16.21 -16.87
C ALA A 124 -30.00 15.88 -18.34
N VAL A 125 -28.95 15.84 -19.17
CA VAL A 125 -29.08 15.51 -20.60
C VAL A 125 -29.70 14.14 -20.83
N LEU A 126 -29.35 13.15 -20.02
CA LEU A 126 -29.92 11.80 -20.14
C LEU A 126 -31.43 11.75 -19.87
N LYS A 127 -31.97 12.72 -19.14
CA LYS A 127 -33.40 12.82 -18.81
C LYS A 127 -34.20 13.66 -19.82
N ILE A 128 -33.53 14.39 -20.72
CA ILE A 128 -34.22 15.19 -21.73
C ILE A 128 -34.93 14.22 -22.71
N PRO A 129 -36.26 14.28 -22.84
CA PRO A 129 -36.98 13.44 -23.78
C PRO A 129 -36.56 13.78 -25.21
N LYS A 130 -35.98 12.80 -25.92
CA LYS A 130 -35.65 12.95 -27.34
C LYS A 130 -36.93 12.98 -28.16
N GLU A 131 -37.10 13.96 -29.04
CA GLU A 131 -38.24 13.96 -29.98
C GLU A 131 -38.29 12.66 -30.79
N GLU A 132 -39.40 11.93 -30.72
CA GLU A 132 -39.60 10.70 -31.47
C GLU A 132 -39.75 11.01 -32.97
N LYS A 133 -38.74 10.62 -33.76
CA LYS A 133 -38.77 10.78 -35.22
C LYS A 133 -39.86 9.92 -35.84
N THR A 134 -40.63 10.50 -36.77
CA THR A 134 -41.70 9.82 -37.50
C THR A 134 -41.44 9.83 -39.01
N ILE A 135 -42.03 8.88 -39.73
CA ILE A 135 -42.07 8.83 -41.19
C ILE A 135 -43.51 8.85 -41.69
N LEU A 136 -43.73 9.39 -42.89
CA LEU A 136 -45.04 9.38 -43.56
C LEU A 136 -45.00 8.37 -44.70
N ILE A 137 -45.95 7.45 -44.71
CA ILE A 137 -46.03 6.35 -45.66
C ILE A 137 -47.40 6.33 -46.32
N ASN A 138 -47.43 6.34 -47.65
CA ASN A 138 -48.66 6.15 -48.41
C ASN A 138 -48.84 4.67 -48.75
N ALA A 139 -49.86 4.04 -48.20
CA ALA A 139 -50.24 2.65 -48.41
C ALA A 139 -51.73 2.59 -48.77
N ASP A 140 -52.09 1.88 -49.84
CA ASP A 140 -53.48 1.68 -50.30
C ASP A 140 -54.34 2.96 -50.43
N GLY A 141 -53.70 4.08 -50.76
CA GLY A 141 -54.37 5.39 -50.92
C GLY A 141 -54.51 6.20 -49.64
N GLU A 142 -54.10 5.65 -48.49
CA GLU A 142 -54.10 6.32 -47.19
C GLU A 142 -52.68 6.72 -46.75
N THR A 143 -52.57 7.81 -46.00
CA THR A 143 -51.29 8.29 -45.44
C THR A 143 -51.18 7.90 -43.97
N TYR A 144 -50.19 7.07 -43.67
CA TYR A 144 -49.88 6.60 -42.32
C TYR A 144 -48.66 7.36 -41.76
N LYS A 145 -48.81 7.91 -40.56
CA LYS A 145 -47.70 8.44 -39.77
C LYS A 145 -47.19 7.36 -38.84
N ILE A 146 -45.97 6.90 -39.04
CA ILE A 146 -45.37 5.79 -38.29
C ILE A 146 -44.19 6.31 -37.47
N LYS A 147 -44.13 5.96 -36.19
CA LYS A 147 -42.97 6.25 -35.36
C LYS A 147 -41.82 5.33 -35.73
N GLN A 148 -40.62 5.89 -35.89
CA GLN A 148 -39.44 5.07 -36.19
C GLN A 148 -39.14 4.06 -35.07
N SER A 149 -39.47 4.38 -33.80
CA SER A 149 -39.33 3.47 -32.66
C SER A 149 -40.24 2.23 -32.73
N ASP A 150 -41.31 2.28 -33.53
CA ASP A 150 -42.27 1.19 -33.71
C ASP A 150 -41.91 0.27 -34.89
N ILE A 151 -41.00 0.68 -35.77
CA ILE A 151 -40.60 -0.13 -36.94
C ILE A 151 -39.61 -1.21 -36.49
N ILE A 152 -39.93 -2.47 -36.81
CA ILE A 152 -39.11 -3.65 -36.50
C ILE A 152 -38.11 -3.87 -37.63
N TYR A 153 -38.61 -4.04 -38.86
CA TYR A 153 -37.79 -4.15 -40.07
C TYR A 153 -38.57 -3.72 -41.31
N ILE A 154 -37.83 -3.46 -42.38
CA ILE A 154 -38.36 -3.13 -43.70
C ILE A 154 -37.79 -4.12 -44.70
N GLU A 155 -38.68 -4.75 -45.47
CA GLU A 155 -38.35 -5.68 -46.54
C GLU A 155 -38.68 -5.05 -47.90
N ALA A 156 -37.81 -5.23 -48.88
CA ALA A 156 -38.07 -4.82 -50.26
C ALA A 156 -38.42 -6.01 -51.15
N PHE A 157 -39.52 -5.88 -51.87
CA PHE A 157 -39.97 -6.84 -52.86
C PHE A 157 -40.47 -6.10 -54.12
N ALA A 158 -39.98 -6.52 -55.29
CA ALA A 158 -40.26 -5.86 -56.57
C ALA A 158 -40.00 -4.33 -56.55
N HIS A 159 -41.07 -3.51 -56.65
CA HIS A 159 -41.02 -2.05 -56.64
C HIS A 159 -41.69 -1.43 -55.39
N SER A 160 -41.87 -2.25 -54.36
CA SER A 160 -42.51 -1.87 -53.10
C SER A 160 -41.66 -2.27 -51.91
N ILE A 161 -41.96 -1.67 -50.77
CA ILE A 161 -41.44 -2.06 -49.47
C ILE A 161 -42.58 -2.45 -48.54
N ASP A 162 -42.30 -3.43 -47.70
CA ASP A 162 -43.11 -3.81 -46.56
C ASP A 162 -42.45 -3.28 -45.29
N ILE A 163 -43.15 -2.41 -44.57
CA ILE A 163 -42.72 -1.88 -43.28
C ILE A 163 -43.44 -2.67 -42.21
N ASN A 164 -42.70 -3.53 -41.51
CA ASN A 164 -43.21 -4.30 -40.38
C ASN A 164 -42.97 -3.49 -39.11
N ALA A 165 -44.04 -3.00 -38.52
CA ALA A 165 -44.05 -2.22 -37.28
C ALA A 165 -44.86 -2.94 -36.19
N VAL A 166 -44.68 -2.53 -34.94
CA VAL A 166 -45.38 -3.11 -33.77
C VAL A 166 -46.90 -3.01 -33.93
N ASN A 167 -47.39 -1.95 -34.59
CA ASN A 167 -48.81 -1.67 -34.79
C ASN A 167 -49.39 -2.26 -36.08
N GLY A 168 -48.58 -2.91 -36.93
CA GLY A 168 -49.05 -3.51 -38.17
C GLY A 168 -48.03 -3.51 -39.29
N LYS A 169 -48.45 -4.04 -40.44
CA LYS A 169 -47.65 -4.11 -41.67
C LYS A 169 -48.18 -3.11 -42.69
N TYR A 170 -47.30 -2.30 -43.27
CA TYR A 170 -47.66 -1.26 -44.24
C TYR A 170 -46.90 -1.47 -45.55
N THR A 171 -47.62 -1.55 -46.67
CA THR A 171 -47.03 -1.74 -48.00
C THR A 171 -46.97 -0.40 -48.73
N ALA A 172 -45.78 0.01 -49.17
CA ALA A 172 -45.60 1.29 -49.86
C ALA A 172 -44.83 1.13 -51.16
N ARG A 173 -45.27 1.84 -52.21
CA ARG A 173 -44.58 1.86 -53.51
C ARG A 173 -43.36 2.78 -53.45
N LYS A 174 -42.28 2.28 -52.85
CA LYS A 174 -41.03 3.01 -52.62
C LYS A 174 -39.85 2.05 -52.68
N SER A 175 -38.68 2.53 -53.10
CA SER A 175 -37.46 1.71 -53.09
C SER A 175 -36.80 1.69 -51.70
N ILE A 176 -36.06 0.62 -51.41
CA ILE A 176 -35.32 0.50 -50.15
C ILE A 176 -34.28 1.60 -49.95
N GLY A 177 -33.73 2.15 -51.05
CA GLY A 177 -32.76 3.25 -51.00
C GLY A 177 -33.40 4.60 -50.68
N GLU A 178 -34.65 4.82 -51.07
CA GLU A 178 -35.40 6.03 -50.74
C GLU A 178 -35.82 6.03 -49.27
N ILE A 179 -36.39 4.93 -48.79
CA ILE A 179 -36.79 4.84 -47.38
C ILE A 179 -35.59 4.92 -46.43
N GLN A 180 -34.44 4.36 -46.82
CA GLN A 180 -33.21 4.45 -46.03
C GLN A 180 -32.79 5.89 -45.73
N LYS A 181 -33.05 6.85 -46.64
CA LYS A 181 -32.70 8.27 -46.44
C LYS A 181 -33.59 8.98 -45.41
N GLU A 182 -34.77 8.43 -45.14
CA GLU A 182 -35.74 8.99 -44.19
C GLU A 182 -35.59 8.38 -42.79
N LEU A 183 -34.89 7.25 -42.69
CA LEU A 183 -34.63 6.56 -41.43
C LEU A 183 -33.40 7.14 -40.73
N SER A 184 -33.42 7.09 -39.40
CA SER A 184 -32.27 7.48 -38.59
C SER A 184 -31.19 6.41 -38.66
N ASN A 185 -30.00 6.80 -39.12
CA ASN A 185 -28.83 5.92 -39.15
C ASN A 185 -28.43 5.40 -37.75
N ASP A 186 -28.84 6.08 -36.68
CA ASP A 186 -28.57 5.67 -35.30
C ASP A 186 -29.50 4.55 -34.80
N LEU A 187 -30.61 4.31 -35.51
CA LEU A 187 -31.64 3.34 -35.13
C LEU A 187 -31.78 2.19 -36.12
N PHE A 188 -31.38 2.37 -37.38
CA PHE A 188 -31.56 1.38 -38.44
C PHE A 188 -30.26 1.04 -39.14
N VAL A 189 -30.14 -0.21 -39.56
CA VAL A 189 -29.02 -0.67 -40.39
C VAL A 189 -29.51 -1.53 -41.55
N ARG A 190 -28.91 -1.31 -42.73
CA ARG A 190 -29.14 -2.14 -43.91
C ARG A 190 -28.25 -3.38 -43.86
N CYS A 191 -28.81 -4.48 -43.40
CA CYS A 191 -28.12 -5.77 -43.23
C CYS A 191 -28.07 -6.62 -44.51
N HIS A 192 -28.94 -6.35 -45.48
CA HIS A 192 -29.02 -7.06 -46.74
C HIS A 192 -29.44 -6.13 -47.89
N ARG A 193 -29.33 -6.60 -49.14
CA ARG A 193 -29.80 -5.81 -50.30
C ARG A 193 -31.30 -5.50 -50.23
N SER A 194 -32.08 -6.38 -49.59
CA SER A 194 -33.54 -6.28 -49.49
C SER A 194 -34.06 -5.99 -48.07
N TYR A 195 -33.19 -5.81 -47.06
CA TYR A 195 -33.65 -5.62 -45.68
C TYR A 195 -32.94 -4.45 -44.99
N ILE A 196 -33.73 -3.66 -44.26
CA ILE A 196 -33.29 -2.69 -43.26
C ILE A 196 -33.91 -3.10 -41.93
N VAL A 197 -33.11 -3.17 -40.87
CA VAL A 197 -33.55 -3.67 -39.56
C VAL A 197 -33.32 -2.59 -38.52
N SER A 198 -34.25 -2.46 -37.58
CA SER A 198 -34.11 -1.63 -36.40
C SER A 198 -33.18 -2.30 -35.40
N LEU A 199 -32.13 -1.59 -34.98
CA LEU A 199 -31.13 -2.05 -34.01
C LEU A 199 -31.76 -2.37 -32.65
N LYS A 200 -32.89 -1.72 -32.33
CA LYS A 200 -33.67 -1.92 -31.10
C LYS A 200 -34.20 -3.34 -30.92
N TYR A 201 -34.60 -3.99 -32.02
CA TYR A 201 -35.29 -5.28 -31.99
C TYR A 201 -34.38 -6.46 -32.34
N ILE A 202 -33.07 -6.24 -32.46
CA ILE A 202 -32.10 -7.30 -32.75
C ILE A 202 -31.81 -8.07 -31.46
N LYS A 203 -32.16 -9.35 -31.45
CA LYS A 203 -31.86 -10.29 -30.37
C LYS A 203 -30.47 -10.90 -30.50
N ARG A 204 -30.09 -11.29 -31.72
CA ARG A 204 -28.80 -11.95 -32.01
C ARG A 204 -28.37 -11.72 -33.45
N ILE A 205 -27.06 -11.52 -33.67
CA ILE A 205 -26.45 -11.49 -35.01
C ILE A 205 -25.58 -12.74 -35.17
N GLY A 206 -25.91 -13.59 -36.16
CA GLY A 206 -25.10 -14.71 -36.61
C GLY A 206 -24.32 -14.37 -37.89
N ASN A 207 -23.54 -15.33 -38.39
CA ASN A 207 -22.64 -15.09 -39.53
C ASN A 207 -23.36 -14.75 -40.86
N ASN A 208 -24.57 -15.30 -41.09
CA ASN A 208 -25.32 -15.12 -42.34
C ASN A 208 -26.77 -14.62 -42.11
N GLU A 209 -27.19 -14.46 -40.87
CA GLU A 209 -28.56 -14.12 -40.48
C GLU A 209 -28.57 -13.40 -39.13
N LEU A 210 -29.62 -12.65 -38.85
CA LEU A 210 -29.92 -12.07 -37.55
C LEU A 210 -31.30 -12.53 -37.08
N GLU A 211 -31.47 -12.65 -35.78
CA GLU A 211 -32.71 -13.03 -35.10
C GLU A 211 -33.27 -11.79 -34.40
N LEU A 212 -34.56 -11.54 -34.60
CA LEU A 212 -35.30 -10.43 -33.99
C LEU A 212 -36.06 -10.87 -32.74
N ASP A 213 -36.43 -9.91 -31.88
CA ASP A 213 -37.17 -10.19 -30.64
C ASP A 213 -38.55 -10.84 -30.88
N ASN A 214 -39.17 -10.58 -32.04
CA ASN A 214 -40.43 -11.18 -32.45
C ASN A 214 -40.27 -12.61 -33.01
N GLY A 215 -39.04 -13.14 -33.09
CA GLY A 215 -38.74 -14.47 -33.60
C GLY A 215 -38.43 -14.54 -35.10
N ASP A 216 -38.55 -13.42 -35.83
CA ASP A 216 -38.23 -13.39 -37.26
C ASP A 216 -36.72 -13.51 -37.49
N VAL A 217 -36.34 -14.21 -38.58
CA VAL A 217 -34.94 -14.40 -38.99
C VAL A 217 -34.69 -13.65 -40.29
N ILE A 218 -33.78 -12.68 -40.27
CA ILE A 218 -33.47 -11.81 -41.41
C ILE A 218 -32.07 -12.14 -41.95
N PRO A 219 -31.90 -12.35 -43.26
CA PRO A 219 -30.58 -12.65 -43.83
C PRO A 219 -29.63 -11.46 -43.71
N VAL A 220 -28.35 -11.74 -43.49
CA VAL A 220 -27.26 -10.75 -43.45
C VAL A 220 -26.29 -11.07 -44.57
N SER A 221 -26.03 -10.10 -45.45
CA SER A 221 -25.04 -10.31 -46.52
C SER A 221 -23.61 -10.23 -45.97
N ARG A 222 -22.69 -11.07 -46.49
CA ARG A 222 -21.26 -11.02 -46.08
C ARG A 222 -20.65 -9.61 -46.16
N LYS A 223 -21.03 -8.84 -47.19
CA LYS A 223 -20.57 -7.46 -47.38
C LYS A 223 -21.08 -6.51 -46.28
N GLN A 224 -22.28 -6.74 -45.75
CA GLN A 224 -22.89 -5.88 -44.73
C GLN A 224 -22.65 -6.36 -43.29
N TYR A 225 -22.22 -7.61 -43.08
CA TYR A 225 -21.99 -8.18 -41.74
C TYR A 225 -21.19 -7.25 -40.82
N SER A 226 -20.02 -6.77 -41.28
CA SER A 226 -19.18 -5.86 -40.49
C SER A 226 -19.91 -4.55 -40.13
N ASN A 227 -20.64 -3.97 -41.08
CA ASN A 227 -21.39 -2.74 -40.86
C ASN A 227 -22.58 -2.95 -39.90
N THR A 228 -23.31 -4.06 -40.05
CA THR A 228 -24.41 -4.46 -39.16
C THR A 228 -23.93 -4.71 -37.74
N ASN A 229 -22.84 -5.45 -37.58
CA ASN A 229 -22.27 -5.74 -36.26
C ASN A 229 -21.78 -4.46 -35.57
N MET A 230 -21.08 -3.59 -36.30
CA MET A 230 -20.61 -2.31 -35.77
C MET A 230 -21.75 -1.36 -35.39
N ALA A 231 -22.81 -1.29 -36.20
CA ALA A 231 -24.00 -0.49 -35.89
C ALA A 231 -24.70 -1.00 -34.62
N PHE A 232 -24.81 -2.33 -34.46
CA PHE A 232 -25.41 -2.94 -33.28
C PHE A 232 -24.59 -2.71 -32.00
N ILE A 233 -23.26 -2.88 -32.06
CA ILE A 233 -22.36 -2.58 -30.94
C ILE A 233 -22.47 -1.10 -30.52
N ARG A 234 -22.49 -0.19 -31.50
CA ARG A 234 -22.67 1.26 -31.24
C ARG A 234 -24.01 1.55 -30.58
N TYR A 235 -25.09 0.92 -31.05
CA TYR A 235 -26.42 1.08 -30.47
C TYR A 235 -26.50 0.62 -29.01
N LEU A 236 -25.81 -0.47 -28.65
CA LEU A 236 -25.73 -0.96 -27.27
C LEU A 236 -24.89 -0.05 -26.34
N GLY A 237 -24.32 1.04 -26.85
CA GLY A 237 -23.50 1.96 -26.06
C GLY A 237 -22.17 1.36 -25.60
N VAL A 238 -21.75 0.24 -26.20
CA VAL A 238 -20.41 -0.29 -26.01
C VAL A 238 -19.50 0.55 -26.89
N GLU A 239 -18.98 1.66 -26.33
CA GLU A 239 -17.94 2.43 -26.99
C GLU A 239 -16.78 1.49 -27.32
N GLU A 240 -16.45 1.36 -28.62
CA GLU A 240 -15.12 0.86 -28.96
C GLU A 240 -14.12 1.80 -28.29
N MET A 241 -13.33 1.24 -27.38
CA MET A 241 -12.23 1.96 -26.78
C MET A 241 -11.29 2.35 -27.92
N ASN A 242 -11.40 3.60 -28.38
CA ASN A 242 -10.63 4.18 -29.46
C ASN A 242 -9.20 3.60 -29.48
N SER A 243 -8.78 3.02 -30.61
CA SER A 243 -7.52 2.25 -30.73
C SER A 243 -6.29 3.00 -30.19
N TYR A 244 -6.29 4.33 -30.24
CA TYR A 244 -5.22 5.19 -29.70
C TYR A 244 -5.29 5.42 -28.17
N LYS A 245 -6.44 5.24 -27.51
CA LYS A 245 -6.59 5.43 -26.06
C LYS A 245 -5.99 4.26 -25.27
N VAL A 246 -6.03 3.04 -25.81
CA VAL A 246 -5.46 1.84 -25.18
C VAL A 246 -3.97 1.98 -24.87
N PRO A 247 -3.09 2.35 -25.84
CA PRO A 247 -1.66 2.52 -25.55
C PRO A 247 -1.39 3.69 -24.61
N ILE A 248 -2.21 4.75 -24.62
CA ILE A 248 -2.09 5.88 -23.69
C ILE A 248 -2.38 5.42 -22.25
N ILE A 249 -3.46 4.66 -22.05
CA ILE A 249 -3.82 4.11 -20.73
C ILE A 249 -2.73 3.17 -20.23
N ILE A 250 -2.21 2.29 -21.09
CA ILE A 250 -1.08 1.41 -20.74
C ILE A 250 0.16 2.23 -20.36
N GLY A 251 0.47 3.29 -21.12
CA GLY A 251 1.58 4.20 -20.80
C GLY A 251 1.42 4.86 -19.43
N ILE A 252 0.22 5.35 -19.11
CA ILE A 252 -0.08 5.96 -17.79
C ILE A 252 0.09 4.91 -16.68
N ILE A 253 -0.40 3.68 -16.88
CA ILE A 253 -0.25 2.59 -15.90
C ILE A 253 1.24 2.27 -15.67
N LEU A 254 2.05 2.18 -16.73
CA LEU A 254 3.49 1.92 -16.61
C LEU A 254 4.22 3.04 -15.86
N VAL A 255 3.87 4.29 -16.12
CA VAL A 255 4.43 5.45 -15.38
C VAL A 255 4.04 5.39 -13.91
N LEU A 256 2.78 5.07 -13.60
CA LEU A 256 2.32 4.92 -12.22
C LEU A 256 3.05 3.77 -11.50
N ILE A 257 3.22 2.62 -12.16
CA ILE A 257 3.99 1.49 -11.61
C ILE A 257 5.44 1.90 -11.35
N PHE A 258 6.06 2.64 -12.27
CA PHE A 258 7.44 3.12 -12.10
C PHE A 258 7.57 4.10 -10.91
N ILE A 259 6.64 5.03 -10.76
CA ILE A 259 6.60 5.95 -9.62
C ILE A 259 6.44 5.17 -8.31
N LEU A 260 5.53 4.19 -8.28
CA LEU A 260 5.28 3.36 -7.11
C LEU A 260 6.51 2.53 -6.74
N PHE A 261 7.22 1.98 -7.73
CA PHE A 261 8.49 1.28 -7.53
C PHE A 261 9.57 2.19 -6.96
N CYS A 262 9.72 3.41 -7.48
CA CYS A 262 10.67 4.40 -6.97
C CYS A 262 10.36 4.81 -5.53
N LEU A 263 9.09 5.04 -5.20
CA LEU A 263 8.64 5.32 -3.84
C LEU A 263 8.92 4.15 -2.90
N PHE A 264 8.58 2.93 -3.32
CA PHE A 264 8.86 1.72 -2.56
C PHE A 264 10.36 1.55 -2.28
N LYS A 265 11.20 1.72 -3.31
CA LYS A 265 12.66 1.69 -3.17
C LYS A 265 13.16 2.75 -2.19
N HIS A 266 12.64 3.99 -2.28
CA HIS A 266 13.03 5.08 -1.37
C HIS A 266 12.67 4.77 0.08
N ILE A 267 11.47 4.25 0.33
CA ILE A 267 11.02 3.86 1.67
C ILE A 267 11.88 2.70 2.20
N LEU A 268 12.13 1.68 1.39
CA LEU A 268 12.92 0.51 1.77
C LEU A 268 14.34 0.90 2.18
N LEU A 269 15.00 1.76 1.39
CA LEU A 269 16.34 2.27 1.72
C LEU A 269 16.34 3.05 3.03
N LYS A 270 15.37 3.95 3.25
CA LYS A 270 15.24 4.69 4.52
C LYS A 270 15.03 3.76 5.73
N LEU A 271 14.24 2.70 5.58
CA LEU A 271 14.02 1.74 6.66
C LEU A 271 15.31 0.97 6.99
N LEU A 272 16.08 0.61 5.96
CA LEU A 272 17.37 -0.06 6.12
C LEU A 272 18.36 0.86 6.86
N ASP A 273 18.50 2.11 6.40
CA ASP A 273 19.39 3.11 7.01
C ASP A 273 19.01 3.37 8.47
N LYS A 274 17.70 3.47 8.77
CA LYS A 274 17.21 3.65 10.14
C LYS A 274 17.53 2.44 11.02
N HIS A 275 17.42 1.23 10.49
CA HIS A 275 17.81 0.02 11.22
C HIS A 275 19.32 -0.02 11.51
N VAL A 276 20.15 0.33 10.53
CA VAL A 276 21.61 0.40 10.69
C VAL A 276 21.98 1.47 11.72
N ALA A 277 21.37 2.66 11.65
CA ALA A 277 21.60 3.73 12.62
C ALA A 277 21.18 3.33 14.04
N ASN A 278 20.02 2.67 14.20
CA ASN A 278 19.59 2.16 15.50
C ASN A 278 20.56 1.12 16.06
N TYR A 279 21.06 0.22 15.21
CA TYR A 279 22.05 -0.78 15.61
C TYR A 279 23.38 -0.13 16.04
N GLN A 280 23.86 0.86 15.29
CA GLN A 280 25.05 1.63 15.65
C GLN A 280 24.87 2.38 16.97
N ASN A 281 23.71 3.00 17.20
CA ASN A 281 23.39 3.67 18.45
C ASN A 281 23.37 2.69 19.64
N ASP A 282 22.73 1.52 19.50
CA ASP A 282 22.73 0.50 20.56
C ASP A 282 24.14 0.02 20.92
N LEU A 283 24.98 -0.19 19.91
CA LEU A 283 26.39 -0.55 20.12
C LEU A 283 27.15 0.57 20.82
N MET A 284 26.96 1.82 20.41
CA MET A 284 27.61 2.99 21.01
C MET A 284 27.18 3.18 22.46
N THR A 285 25.89 2.99 22.78
CA THR A 285 25.39 3.05 24.16
C THR A 285 26.02 1.97 25.04
N LYS A 286 26.23 0.75 24.51
CA LYS A 286 26.93 -0.31 25.25
C LYS A 286 28.38 0.08 25.55
N HIS A 287 29.13 0.56 24.56
CA HIS A 287 30.49 1.04 24.78
C HIS A 287 30.55 2.20 25.76
N TYR A 288 29.60 3.14 25.68
CA TYR A 288 29.50 4.23 26.64
C TYR A 288 29.31 3.70 28.07
N ASN A 289 28.39 2.74 28.27
CA ASN A 289 28.14 2.15 29.58
C ASN A 289 29.35 1.36 30.11
N GLU A 290 30.07 0.63 29.24
CA GLU A 290 31.31 -0.06 29.61
C GLU A 290 32.37 0.95 30.07
N VAL A 291 32.59 2.02 29.31
CA VAL A 291 33.52 3.10 29.65
C VAL A 291 33.11 3.75 30.98
N GLU A 292 31.82 4.05 31.17
CA GLU A 292 31.31 4.62 32.42
C GLU A 292 31.56 3.69 33.62
N ASN A 293 31.36 2.38 33.45
CA ASN A 293 31.64 1.40 34.49
C ASN A 293 33.14 1.34 34.82
N ILE A 294 34.02 1.37 33.82
CA ILE A 294 35.48 1.45 34.01
C ILE A 294 35.82 2.73 34.79
N TYR A 295 35.24 3.88 34.44
CA TYR A 295 35.46 5.14 35.17
C TYR A 295 34.95 5.08 36.62
N LYS A 296 33.82 4.41 36.89
CA LYS A 296 33.32 4.20 38.26
C LYS A 296 34.26 3.32 39.07
N GLN A 297 34.73 2.20 38.49
CA GLN A 297 35.70 1.31 39.12
C GLN A 297 37.02 2.03 39.39
N MET A 298 37.54 2.79 38.41
CA MET A 298 38.76 3.57 38.57
C MET A 298 38.64 4.62 39.68
N ARG A 299 37.47 5.25 39.86
CA ARG A 299 37.23 6.18 40.97
C ARG A 299 37.21 5.47 42.32
N ALA A 300 36.58 4.31 42.43
CA ALA A 300 36.62 3.49 43.64
C ALA A 300 38.06 3.10 43.97
N TRP A 301 38.80 2.59 42.98
CA TRP A 301 40.21 2.22 43.13
C TRP A 301 41.08 3.41 43.57
N LYS A 302 40.86 4.60 42.99
CA LYS A 302 41.56 5.83 43.40
C LYS A 302 41.26 6.20 44.86
N HIS A 303 40.02 6.04 45.31
CA HIS A 303 39.64 6.30 46.69
C HIS A 303 40.33 5.31 47.65
N ASP A 304 40.31 4.01 47.31
CA ASP A 304 40.93 2.98 48.13
C ASP A 304 42.45 3.17 48.20
N TYR A 305 43.09 3.49 47.07
CA TYR A 305 44.51 3.83 47.01
C TYR A 305 44.85 5.06 47.87
N HIS A 306 43.99 6.08 47.87
CA HIS A 306 44.16 7.25 48.73
C HIS A 306 44.09 6.88 50.21
N ASN A 307 43.18 5.98 50.60
CA ASN A 307 43.06 5.49 51.96
C ASN A 307 44.31 4.70 52.39
N HIS A 308 44.83 3.81 51.54
CA HIS A 308 46.08 3.10 51.83
C HIS A 308 47.24 4.06 52.06
N ILE A 309 47.37 5.12 51.23
CA ILE A 309 48.38 6.16 51.44
C ILE A 309 48.18 6.89 52.77
N GLN A 310 46.94 7.20 53.16
CA GLN A 310 46.66 7.87 54.43
C GLN A 310 47.04 6.99 55.62
N VAL A 311 46.71 5.69 55.58
CA VAL A 311 47.08 4.74 56.64
C VAL A 311 48.59 4.62 56.76
N MET A 312 49.32 4.51 55.64
CA MET A 312 50.78 4.50 55.63
C MET A 312 51.37 5.78 56.24
N LYS A 313 50.84 6.96 55.88
CA LYS A 313 51.27 8.24 56.46
C LYS A 313 51.02 8.30 57.97
N ALA A 314 49.88 7.81 58.44
CA ALA A 314 49.55 7.79 59.86
C ALA A 314 50.51 6.92 60.67
N TYR A 315 50.88 5.73 60.17
CA TYR A 315 51.88 4.89 60.83
C TYR A 315 53.28 5.54 60.88
N LEU A 316 53.68 6.24 59.81
CA LEU A 316 54.93 6.99 59.77
C LEU A 316 54.95 8.14 60.79
N GLU A 317 53.87 8.94 60.88
CA GLU A 317 53.76 10.06 61.83
C GLU A 317 53.80 9.59 63.29
N LEU A 318 53.31 8.37 63.56
CA LEU A 318 53.31 7.76 64.89
C LEU A 318 54.59 6.98 65.22
N ASN A 319 55.59 6.95 64.32
CA ASN A 319 56.83 6.17 64.44
C ASN A 319 56.60 4.66 64.70
N LYS A 320 55.51 4.10 64.17
CA LYS A 320 55.14 2.69 64.32
C LYS A 320 55.62 1.86 63.12
N TYR A 321 56.92 1.66 63.02
CA TYR A 321 57.54 1.01 61.86
C TYR A 321 57.16 -0.47 61.72
N ASP A 322 57.09 -1.22 62.83
CA ASP A 322 56.73 -2.65 62.81
C ASP A 322 55.28 -2.88 62.33
N ASP A 323 54.34 -2.03 62.78
CA ASP A 323 52.93 -2.08 62.34
C ASP A 323 52.79 -1.71 60.85
N MET A 324 53.60 -0.77 60.37
CA MET A 324 53.64 -0.38 58.95
C MET A 324 54.19 -1.49 58.06
N GLU A 325 55.28 -2.14 58.48
CA GLU A 325 55.86 -3.28 57.78
C GLU A 325 54.84 -4.42 57.68
N LYS A 326 54.14 -4.71 58.78
CA LYS A 326 53.06 -5.70 58.79
C LYS A 326 51.92 -5.34 57.83
N TYR A 327 51.46 -4.08 57.85
CA TYR A 327 50.41 -3.60 56.96
C TYR A 327 50.80 -3.66 55.48
N LEU A 328 52.06 -3.31 55.16
CA LEU A 328 52.60 -3.43 53.81
C LEU A 328 52.69 -4.88 53.34
N ASN A 329 53.10 -5.79 54.22
CA ASN A 329 53.14 -7.22 53.92
C ASN A 329 51.73 -7.80 53.69
N GLU A 330 50.73 -7.42 54.52
CA GLU A 330 49.32 -7.82 54.29
C GLU A 330 48.79 -7.25 52.96
N LEU A 331 49.12 -6.00 52.63
CA LEU A 331 48.73 -5.37 51.36
C LEU A 331 49.42 -6.01 50.13
N ASP A 332 50.67 -6.46 50.28
CA ASP A 332 51.41 -7.21 49.25
C ASP A 332 50.87 -8.64 49.09
N GLU A 333 50.45 -9.28 50.18
CA GLU A 333 49.81 -10.61 50.18
C GLU A 333 48.43 -10.57 49.47
N ASP A 334 47.64 -9.51 49.67
CA ASP A 334 46.38 -9.29 48.96
C ASP A 334 46.61 -9.01 47.45
N LEU A 335 47.71 -8.35 47.07
CA LEU A 335 48.08 -8.10 45.67
C LEU A 335 48.63 -9.36 44.99
N THR A 336 49.33 -10.22 45.72
CA THR A 336 49.91 -11.49 45.23
C THR A 336 48.90 -12.65 45.23
N ASN A 337 47.83 -12.59 46.04
CA ASN A 337 46.70 -13.52 45.95
C ASN A 337 45.83 -13.35 44.68
N ILE A 338 46.15 -12.36 43.82
CA ILE A 338 45.58 -12.20 42.46
C ILE A 338 46.37 -13.03 41.42
N ASP A 339 47.16 -14.02 41.83
CA ASP A 339 47.84 -14.93 40.90
C ASP A 339 46.89 -15.99 40.30
N THR A 340 46.03 -15.52 39.40
CA THR A 340 45.65 -16.29 38.22
C THR A 340 45.88 -15.46 36.97
N VAL A 341 47.07 -14.85 36.82
CA VAL A 341 47.48 -14.32 35.51
C VAL A 341 47.93 -15.49 34.65
N LEU A 342 46.95 -16.15 34.04
CA LEU A 342 47.19 -17.18 33.07
C LEU A 342 47.81 -16.51 31.82
N LYS A 343 49.04 -16.89 31.49
CA LYS A 343 49.77 -16.40 30.30
C LYS A 343 49.73 -17.45 29.21
N THR A 344 48.87 -17.24 28.22
CA THR A 344 48.75 -18.11 27.04
C THR A 344 49.84 -17.86 26.00
N GLY A 345 50.46 -16.68 25.99
CA GLY A 345 51.36 -16.24 24.93
C GLY A 345 50.71 -15.37 23.86
N ASN A 346 49.39 -15.14 23.96
CA ASN A 346 48.63 -14.20 23.13
C ASN A 346 48.00 -13.12 24.02
N VAL A 347 48.42 -11.86 23.84
CA VAL A 347 48.02 -10.73 24.71
C VAL A 347 46.51 -10.52 24.76
N MET A 348 45.81 -10.73 23.65
CA MET A 348 44.36 -10.51 23.56
C MET A 348 43.60 -11.63 24.27
N VAL A 349 44.05 -12.88 24.10
CA VAL A 349 43.50 -14.04 24.82
C VAL A 349 43.77 -13.92 26.31
N ASP A 350 44.96 -13.48 26.70
CA ASP A 350 45.34 -13.26 28.09
C ASP A 350 44.41 -12.25 28.77
N ALA A 351 44.11 -11.13 28.10
CA ALA A 351 43.20 -10.12 28.64
C ALA A 351 41.77 -10.66 28.86
N ILE A 352 41.21 -11.34 27.85
CA ILE A 352 39.85 -11.86 27.92
C ILE A 352 39.74 -13.01 28.92
N LEU A 353 40.66 -13.98 28.84
CA LEU A 353 40.60 -15.17 29.67
C LEU A 353 40.83 -14.82 31.13
N ASN A 354 41.83 -14.00 31.47
CA ASN A 354 42.05 -13.58 32.86
C ASN A 354 40.85 -12.79 33.41
N SER A 355 40.29 -11.86 32.64
CA SER A 355 39.09 -11.12 33.05
C SER A 355 37.91 -12.06 33.37
N LYS A 356 37.68 -13.08 32.53
CA LYS A 356 36.60 -14.06 32.73
C LYS A 356 36.87 -15.02 33.89
N LEU A 357 38.11 -15.45 34.09
CA LEU A 357 38.48 -16.31 35.21
C LEU A 357 38.31 -15.57 36.54
N SER A 358 38.74 -14.31 36.64
CA SER A 358 38.54 -13.48 37.83
C SER A 358 37.05 -13.27 38.12
N LEU A 359 36.23 -13.02 37.09
CA LEU A 359 34.78 -12.90 37.26
C LEU A 359 34.16 -14.21 37.76
N ALA A 360 34.55 -15.36 37.21
CA ALA A 360 34.05 -16.67 37.64
C ALA A 360 34.40 -16.97 39.11
N MET A 361 35.62 -16.64 39.55
CA MET A 361 36.04 -16.78 40.95
C MET A 361 35.21 -15.92 41.88
N SER A 362 34.93 -14.66 41.50
CA SER A 362 34.08 -13.75 42.28
C SER A 362 32.64 -14.28 42.47
N GLN A 363 32.19 -15.15 41.58
CA GLN A 363 30.88 -15.82 41.65
C GLN A 363 30.90 -17.15 42.44
N GLY A 364 32.05 -17.49 43.05
CA GLY A 364 32.25 -18.71 43.82
C GLY A 364 32.31 -19.96 42.96
N ILE A 365 32.96 -19.89 41.80
CA ILE A 365 33.20 -21.04 40.90
C ILE A 365 34.65 -21.48 41.04
N ASN A 366 34.88 -22.78 41.26
CA ASN A 366 36.21 -23.36 41.31
C ASN A 366 36.82 -23.44 39.91
N ILE A 367 37.98 -22.83 39.71
CA ILE A 367 38.63 -22.72 38.40
C ILE A 367 39.88 -23.59 38.33
N ASN A 368 40.00 -24.36 37.24
CA ASN A 368 41.24 -25.01 36.85
C ASN A 368 41.55 -24.69 35.39
N ALA A 369 42.53 -23.84 35.14
CA ALA A 369 42.85 -23.37 33.81
C ALA A 369 44.32 -23.61 33.45
N LYS A 370 44.56 -24.20 32.28
CA LYS A 370 45.88 -24.34 31.67
C LYS A 370 45.76 -24.02 30.18
N ALA A 371 46.32 -22.90 29.78
CA ALA A 371 46.19 -22.44 28.40
C ALA A 371 47.52 -21.93 27.83
N SER A 372 47.81 -22.35 26.60
CA SER A 372 48.98 -21.97 25.81
C SER A 372 48.56 -21.90 24.34
N VAL A 373 48.81 -20.75 23.73
CA VAL A 373 48.43 -20.42 22.36
C VAL A 373 49.71 -20.30 21.50
N PRO A 374 49.84 -21.07 20.41
CA PRO A 374 51.00 -21.01 19.54
C PRO A 374 51.03 -19.68 18.76
N LYS A 375 52.23 -19.28 18.30
CA LYS A 375 52.43 -17.99 17.60
C LYS A 375 51.90 -17.97 16.17
N ASN A 376 51.89 -19.13 15.51
CA ASN A 376 51.37 -19.28 14.15
C ASN A 376 49.95 -19.80 14.24
N LEU A 377 48.98 -18.94 13.91
CA LEU A 377 47.56 -19.25 13.93
C LEU A 377 46.95 -18.89 12.58
N GLN A 378 46.23 -19.82 11.97
CA GLN A 378 45.30 -19.50 10.88
C GLN A 378 44.07 -18.72 11.36
N VAL A 379 43.66 -18.88 12.62
CA VAL A 379 42.56 -18.14 13.23
C VAL A 379 43.00 -16.74 13.65
N SER A 380 42.19 -15.71 13.35
CA SER A 380 42.49 -14.36 13.83
C SER A 380 42.32 -14.24 15.35
N ASP A 381 43.13 -13.39 15.99
CA ASP A 381 43.05 -13.11 17.44
C ASP A 381 41.65 -12.68 17.88
N ILE A 382 40.95 -11.89 17.04
CA ILE A 382 39.59 -11.42 17.30
C ILE A 382 38.61 -12.59 17.33
N ASP A 383 38.67 -13.47 16.33
CA ASP A 383 37.79 -14.64 16.25
C ASP A 383 38.07 -15.63 17.38
N LEU A 384 39.33 -15.79 17.78
CA LEU A 384 39.75 -16.61 18.91
C LEU A 384 39.20 -16.06 20.24
N CYS A 385 39.29 -14.74 20.46
CA CYS A 385 38.68 -14.07 21.61
C CYS A 385 37.15 -14.23 21.64
N VAL A 386 36.48 -14.17 20.49
CA VAL A 386 35.03 -14.40 20.39
C VAL A 386 34.69 -15.83 20.77
N ILE A 387 35.46 -16.82 20.32
CA ILE A 387 35.26 -18.23 20.72
C ILE A 387 35.40 -18.38 22.23
N ILE A 388 36.54 -17.96 22.78
CA ILE A 388 36.85 -18.13 24.22
C ILE A 388 35.84 -17.39 25.09
N GLY A 389 35.51 -16.13 24.75
CA GLY A 389 34.55 -15.34 25.51
C GLY A 389 33.16 -15.98 25.57
N ASN A 390 32.63 -16.42 24.43
CA ASN A 390 31.31 -17.07 24.39
C ASN A 390 31.29 -18.41 25.13
N LEU A 391 32.36 -19.22 25.03
CA LEU A 391 32.44 -20.48 25.75
C LEU A 391 32.53 -20.26 27.27
N MET A 392 33.33 -19.28 27.72
CA MET A 392 33.44 -18.92 29.13
C MET A 392 32.12 -18.39 29.68
N ASP A 393 31.41 -17.53 28.94
CA ASP A 393 30.12 -17.00 29.36
C ASP A 393 29.08 -18.11 29.53
N ASN A 394 29.03 -19.07 28.60
CA ASN A 394 28.15 -20.23 28.71
C ASN A 394 28.51 -21.11 29.91
N ALA A 395 29.81 -21.34 30.14
CA ALA A 395 30.29 -22.15 31.26
C ALA A 395 29.94 -21.52 32.61
N MET A 396 30.14 -20.20 32.76
CA MET A 396 29.76 -19.46 33.96
C MET A 396 28.25 -19.45 34.17
N GLU A 397 27.46 -19.17 33.13
CA GLU A 397 26.00 -19.12 33.24
C GLU A 397 25.40 -20.47 33.68
N ALA A 398 25.99 -21.58 33.23
CA ALA A 398 25.59 -22.92 33.63
C ALA A 398 26.02 -23.23 35.08
N ALA A 399 27.28 -22.94 35.45
CA ALA A 399 27.81 -23.24 36.77
C ALA A 399 27.11 -22.43 37.88
N VAL A 400 26.77 -21.16 37.66
CA VAL A 400 26.10 -20.30 38.65
C VAL A 400 24.71 -20.83 39.05
N LYS A 401 24.06 -21.62 38.18
CA LYS A 401 22.72 -22.18 38.45
C LYS A 401 22.74 -23.35 39.43
N ILE A 402 23.89 -23.89 39.78
CA ILE A 402 24.03 -24.97 40.77
C ILE A 402 23.88 -24.37 42.16
N GLU A 403 22.95 -24.89 42.95
CA GLU A 403 22.63 -24.34 44.28
C GLU A 403 23.81 -24.45 45.26
N ASN A 404 24.50 -25.59 45.26
CA ASN A 404 25.69 -25.80 46.09
C ASN A 404 26.93 -25.17 45.42
N LYS A 405 27.61 -24.26 46.13
CA LYS A 405 28.80 -23.57 45.62
C LYS A 405 30.01 -24.50 45.43
N GLU A 406 30.14 -25.53 46.27
CA GLU A 406 31.27 -26.48 46.20
C GLU A 406 31.25 -27.32 44.91
N ASP A 407 30.06 -27.50 44.32
CA ASP A 407 29.87 -28.28 43.09
C ASP A 407 30.06 -27.43 41.81
N ARG A 408 30.33 -26.12 41.95
CA ARG A 408 30.56 -25.21 40.83
C ARG A 408 32.01 -25.29 40.38
N PHE A 409 32.25 -25.76 39.16
CA PHE A 409 33.59 -25.74 38.59
C PHE A 409 33.61 -25.41 37.10
N ILE A 410 34.71 -24.81 36.66
CA ILE A 410 35.07 -24.65 35.25
C ILE A 410 36.52 -25.10 35.05
N ARG A 411 36.74 -25.91 34.02
CA ARG A 411 38.06 -26.34 33.56
C ARG A 411 38.32 -25.78 32.17
N VAL A 412 39.47 -25.13 31.98
CA VAL A 412 39.87 -24.54 30.69
C VAL A 412 41.19 -25.15 30.26
N TYR A 413 41.21 -25.75 29.08
CA TYR A 413 42.43 -26.26 28.46
C TYR A 413 42.59 -25.66 27.07
N ILE A 414 43.69 -24.97 26.83
CA ILE A 414 44.09 -24.50 25.49
C ILE A 414 45.51 -24.98 25.25
N ARG A 415 45.76 -25.73 24.19
CA ARG A 415 47.10 -26.21 23.85
C ARG A 415 47.21 -26.57 22.39
N GLU A 416 48.43 -26.55 21.89
CA GLU A 416 48.77 -27.16 20.62
C GLU A 416 48.84 -28.69 20.75
N MET A 417 48.19 -29.40 19.84
CA MET A 417 48.24 -30.87 19.70
C MET A 417 48.33 -31.24 18.23
N LYS A 418 49.38 -31.96 17.82
CA LYS A 418 49.52 -32.48 16.43
C LYS A 418 49.28 -31.40 15.35
N GLU A 419 49.90 -30.22 15.50
CA GLU A 419 49.74 -29.07 14.58
C GLU A 419 48.31 -28.49 14.53
N GLN A 420 47.52 -28.69 15.58
CA GLN A 420 46.17 -28.13 15.72
C GLN A 420 46.04 -27.41 17.07
N LEU A 421 45.29 -26.32 17.10
CA LEU A 421 44.89 -25.66 18.34
C LEU A 421 43.71 -26.40 18.94
N TYR A 422 43.92 -27.00 20.11
CA TYR A 422 42.89 -27.65 20.90
C TYR A 422 42.40 -26.70 22.00
N ILE A 423 41.08 -26.47 22.05
CA ILE A 423 40.41 -25.67 23.07
C ILE A 423 39.34 -26.57 23.72
N SER A 424 39.37 -26.73 25.03
CA SER A 424 38.39 -27.48 25.79
C SER A 424 37.94 -26.67 26.99
N ILE A 425 36.64 -26.39 27.07
CA ILE A 425 36.03 -25.76 28.24
C ILE A 425 34.97 -26.71 28.78
N THR A 426 35.15 -27.10 30.04
CA THR A 426 34.29 -28.04 30.75
C THR A 426 33.72 -27.37 31.98
N ASN A 427 32.43 -27.50 32.24
CA ASN A 427 31.78 -26.90 33.40
C ASN A 427 30.80 -27.85 34.05
N SER A 428 30.52 -27.64 35.34
CA SER A 428 29.39 -28.30 35.98
C SER A 428 28.06 -27.70 35.51
N VAL A 429 27.03 -28.54 35.42
CA VAL A 429 25.68 -28.18 34.99
C VAL A 429 24.63 -28.92 35.82
N GLY A 430 23.53 -28.24 36.19
CA GLY A 430 22.40 -28.85 36.88
C GLY A 430 21.29 -29.30 35.93
N GLY A 431 20.83 -30.56 36.08
CA GLY A 431 19.70 -31.14 35.33
C GLY A 431 20.04 -31.67 33.93
N GLU A 432 19.06 -32.34 33.28
CA GLU A 432 19.23 -32.90 31.93
C GLU A 432 19.22 -31.81 30.83
N ILE A 433 20.27 -31.76 30.00
CA ILE A 433 20.32 -30.92 28.79
C ILE A 433 19.57 -31.62 27.65
N LYS A 434 18.48 -31.03 27.16
CA LYS A 434 17.70 -31.57 26.04
C LYS A 434 18.43 -31.40 24.70
N LYS A 435 18.74 -32.52 24.04
CA LYS A 435 19.31 -32.57 22.68
C LYS A 435 18.19 -32.57 21.64
N THR A 436 18.23 -31.66 20.66
CA THR A 436 17.35 -31.70 19.46
C THR A 436 18.16 -31.95 18.19
N SER A 437 17.46 -32.27 17.09
CA SER A 437 18.00 -32.61 15.77
C SER A 437 18.87 -31.51 15.11
N PHE A 438 18.99 -30.33 15.73
CA PHE A 438 19.81 -29.20 15.28
C PHE A 438 20.93 -28.81 16.28
N GLY A 439 21.25 -29.67 17.25
CA GLY A 439 22.33 -29.46 18.22
C GLY A 439 21.85 -29.20 19.66
N TYR A 440 22.78 -28.87 20.56
CA TYR A 440 22.49 -28.51 21.95
C TYR A 440 21.98 -27.07 22.01
N ILE A 441 20.75 -26.89 22.48
CA ILE A 441 20.18 -25.56 22.75
C ILE A 441 20.40 -25.27 24.24
N SER A 442 21.04 -24.14 24.57
CA SER A 442 21.06 -23.59 25.94
C SER A 442 19.62 -23.55 26.47
N THR A 443 19.38 -24.01 27.70
CA THR A 443 18.07 -24.36 28.27
C THR A 443 17.06 -23.21 28.44
N LYS A 444 17.15 -22.12 27.68
CA LYS A 444 16.14 -21.04 27.67
C LYS A 444 15.79 -20.59 26.25
N LEU A 445 14.58 -20.95 25.84
CA LEU A 445 13.76 -20.20 24.87
C LEU A 445 13.37 -18.86 25.51
N ALA A 446 14.32 -17.93 25.63
CA ALA A 446 14.05 -16.55 25.96
C ALA A 446 14.90 -15.66 25.04
N LYS A 447 14.23 -14.67 24.44
CA LYS A 447 14.76 -13.67 23.50
C LYS A 447 16.20 -13.26 23.86
N ASN A 448 17.13 -13.48 22.92
CA ASN A 448 18.51 -12.93 22.82
C ASN A 448 19.74 -13.80 23.19
N HIS A 449 19.64 -15.01 23.74
CA HIS A 449 20.86 -15.72 24.20
C HIS A 449 21.38 -16.90 23.33
N GLY A 450 20.60 -17.41 22.37
CA GLY A 450 21.02 -18.53 21.50
C GLY A 450 22.03 -18.19 20.38
N PHE A 451 22.48 -16.94 20.29
CA PHE A 451 23.39 -16.49 19.22
C PHE A 451 24.87 -16.79 19.50
N GLY A 452 25.28 -16.88 20.77
CA GLY A 452 26.68 -17.08 21.16
C GLY A 452 27.25 -18.40 20.62
N LEU A 453 26.57 -19.52 20.91
CA LEU A 453 26.99 -20.85 20.41
C LEU A 453 26.92 -20.96 18.88
N LYS A 454 25.89 -20.40 18.25
CA LYS A 454 25.80 -20.35 16.77
C LYS A 454 26.94 -19.54 16.14
N ARG A 455 27.38 -18.48 16.81
CA ARG A 455 28.52 -17.67 16.37
C ARG A 455 29.82 -18.45 16.50
N VAL A 456 30.00 -19.20 17.59
CA VAL A 456 31.12 -20.14 17.73
C VAL A 456 31.10 -21.17 16.61
N ASP A 457 29.96 -21.80 16.33
CA ASP A 457 29.83 -22.80 15.26
C ASP A 457 30.21 -22.21 13.89
N ALA A 458 29.72 -21.01 13.57
CA ALA A 458 30.04 -20.32 12.31
C ALA A 458 31.53 -19.98 12.19
N ILE A 459 32.17 -19.53 13.28
CA ILE A 459 33.60 -19.22 13.29
C ILE A 459 34.42 -20.50 13.15
N VAL A 460 34.09 -21.57 13.88
CA VAL A 460 34.80 -22.85 13.75
C VAL A 460 34.69 -23.40 12.33
N ALA A 461 33.50 -23.36 11.74
CA ALA A 461 33.28 -23.77 10.36
C ALA A 461 34.05 -22.91 9.34
N LYS A 462 34.15 -21.59 9.56
CA LYS A 462 34.93 -20.65 8.71
C LYS A 462 36.40 -21.07 8.58
N TYR A 463 36.98 -21.66 9.63
CA TYR A 463 38.37 -22.12 9.65
C TYR A 463 38.50 -23.63 9.41
N ASN A 464 37.47 -24.30 8.90
CA ASN A 464 37.43 -25.76 8.71
C ASN A 464 37.80 -26.54 10.00
N GLY A 465 37.47 -25.97 11.16
CA GLY A 465 37.68 -26.60 12.44
C GLY A 465 36.61 -27.61 12.79
N PHE A 466 36.87 -28.39 13.81
CA PHE A 466 35.93 -29.35 14.36
C PHE A 466 35.45 -28.90 15.73
N ILE A 467 34.16 -29.07 16.02
CA ILE A 467 33.58 -28.80 17.33
C ILE A 467 32.79 -30.02 17.81
N ASN A 468 33.04 -30.40 19.05
CA ASN A 468 32.36 -31.47 19.73
C ASN A 468 31.79 -30.96 21.05
N ARG A 469 30.60 -31.41 21.41
CA ARG A 469 29.94 -31.05 22.66
C ARG A 469 29.43 -32.31 23.32
N GLN A 470 29.88 -32.53 24.55
CA GLN A 470 29.55 -33.71 25.34
C GLN A 470 28.76 -33.27 26.57
N ASN A 471 27.73 -34.04 26.91
CA ASN A 471 26.94 -33.83 28.12
C ASN A 471 26.88 -35.16 28.86
N GLU A 472 27.55 -35.20 30.00
CA GLU A 472 27.51 -36.30 30.96
C GLU A 472 26.78 -35.84 32.22
N GLU A 473 26.43 -36.77 33.11
CA GLU A 473 25.68 -36.44 34.31
C GLU A 473 26.45 -35.43 35.17
N GLY A 474 25.90 -34.21 35.27
CA GLY A 474 26.50 -33.10 36.02
C GLY A 474 27.61 -32.33 35.30
N VAL A 475 28.02 -32.70 34.08
CA VAL A 475 29.16 -32.09 33.37
C VAL A 475 28.86 -31.83 31.90
N PHE A 476 29.16 -30.60 31.45
CA PHE A 476 29.11 -30.22 30.04
C PHE A 476 30.51 -29.85 29.54
N ALA A 477 30.92 -30.39 28.40
CA ALA A 477 32.20 -30.10 27.77
C ALA A 477 32.00 -29.61 26.33
N THR A 478 32.68 -28.53 25.97
CA THR A 478 32.84 -28.09 24.57
C THR A 478 34.30 -28.17 24.18
N GLU A 479 34.57 -28.95 23.14
CA GLU A 479 35.89 -29.20 22.58
C GLU A 479 35.93 -28.64 21.15
N ILE A 480 36.96 -27.86 20.84
CA ILE A 480 37.19 -27.26 19.54
C ILE A 480 38.60 -27.59 19.10
N ILE A 481 38.72 -27.97 17.83
CA ILE A 481 39.98 -28.20 17.13
C ILE A 481 40.03 -27.22 15.95
N LEU A 482 41.05 -26.37 15.93
CA LEU A 482 41.31 -25.46 14.80
C LEU A 482 42.65 -25.82 14.16
N PRO A 483 42.76 -25.78 12.81
CA PRO A 483 44.05 -25.93 12.14
C PRO A 483 44.96 -24.75 12.48
N LEU A 484 46.27 -25.01 12.67
CA LEU A 484 47.29 -23.98 12.91
C LEU A 484 47.80 -23.35 11.63
#